data_AF-A0A925EW84-F1
#
_entry.id   AF-A0A925EW84-F1
#
_cell.length_a   1.000
_cell.length_b   1.000
_cell.length_c   1.000
_cell.angle_alpha   90.00
_cell.angle_beta   90.00
_cell.angle_gamma   90.00
#
_symmetry.space_group_name_H-M   'P 1'
#
loop_
_entity.id
_entity.type
_entity.pdbx_description
1 polymer ?
#
loop_
_entity_poly.entity_id
_entity_poly.type
_entity_poly.pdbx_seq_one_letter_code
_entity_poly.pdbx_strand_id
1 'polypeptide(L)'
;MVNNRIKPVDGLRAFAAFGVIWIHIWTFFHNPPLKLFSVDLYQSIAIVGNGVDFFFVISGFCMYLVEGNKQFGVTTSLRFLYKRFLRIAPAFYLSVLVYAFIVKSYHPAFDLWYNVFFHFLFLNNVVTGNTISGPFWSIGTEWHFYMILPLFIYLSGKLSVLKAALLFSGCSIILFCYVNAGYLSYNWWETQVLIRFPEFAVGIIAAYYFIKEKKLPAFLYGIKGLAIAMFIMYAGRLMKFTPVLEYAGGAAFLLRSFADTVMTGGFGILLFHLITRETFLSKLLSGKCVTYLGRISYSMYLWHSLSIYLLSALLNKMPFKHFNPVTGFIGVGLLTIVISHFSYQYLEAFYFNGNTKKPAGSMKKAI
;
A
#
# COMPACT_ATOMS: atom_id res chain seq x y z
N MET A 1 26.87 -0.01 0.20
CA MET A 1 25.81 -1.04 0.09
C MET A 1 24.46 -0.53 -0.47
N VAL A 2 24.32 0.74 -0.87
CA VAL A 2 23.00 1.37 -1.20
C VAL A 2 22.54 1.18 -2.66
N ASN A 3 23.32 0.51 -3.52
CA ASN A 3 23.00 0.35 -4.96
C ASN A 3 22.34 -0.99 -5.32
N ASN A 4 22.14 -1.92 -4.39
CA ASN A 4 21.47 -3.19 -4.68
C ASN A 4 19.99 -3.13 -4.32
N ARG A 5 19.14 -3.39 -5.32
CA ARG A 5 17.70 -3.54 -5.16
C ARG A 5 17.41 -4.69 -4.19
N ILE A 6 16.63 -4.43 -3.14
CA ILE A 6 16.24 -5.43 -2.16
C ILE A 6 15.10 -6.28 -2.75
N LYS A 7 15.45 -7.37 -3.42
CA LYS A 7 14.52 -8.22 -4.17
C LYS A 7 13.30 -8.68 -3.36
N PRO A 8 13.41 -9.10 -2.09
CA PRO A 8 12.24 -9.48 -1.29
C PRO A 8 11.18 -8.37 -1.19
N VAL A 9 11.59 -7.09 -1.19
CA VAL A 9 10.65 -5.96 -1.13
C VAL A 9 9.80 -5.88 -2.40
N ASP A 10 10.37 -6.16 -3.57
CA ASP A 10 9.58 -6.25 -4.80
C ASP A 10 8.58 -7.41 -4.71
N GLY A 11 9.00 -8.57 -4.20
CA GLY A 11 8.07 -9.68 -4.02
C GLY A 11 6.93 -9.36 -3.06
N LEU A 12 7.21 -8.62 -1.98
CA LEU A 12 6.19 -8.13 -1.05
C LEU A 12 5.20 -7.17 -1.71
N ARG A 13 5.67 -6.30 -2.62
CA ARG A 13 4.79 -5.45 -3.44
C ARG A 13 3.88 -6.25 -4.35
N ALA A 14 4.37 -7.33 -4.95
CA ALA A 14 3.54 -8.23 -5.75
C ALA A 14 2.41 -8.82 -4.90
N PHE A 15 2.76 -9.33 -3.71
CA PHE A 15 1.79 -9.87 -2.76
C PHE A 15 0.74 -8.82 -2.34
N ALA A 16 1.17 -7.60 -2.03
CA ALA A 16 0.27 -6.49 -1.71
C ALA A 16 -0.69 -6.18 -2.88
N ALA A 17 -0.20 -6.12 -4.12
CA ALA A 17 -1.05 -5.91 -5.30
C ALA A 17 -2.09 -7.01 -5.48
N PHE A 18 -1.70 -8.28 -5.35
CA PHE A 18 -2.65 -9.39 -5.39
C PHE A 18 -3.64 -9.37 -4.24
N GLY A 19 -3.22 -8.91 -3.05
CA GLY A 19 -4.12 -8.67 -1.93
C GLY A 19 -5.22 -7.65 -2.25
N VAL A 20 -4.85 -6.54 -2.89
CA VAL A 20 -5.84 -5.55 -3.36
C VAL A 20 -6.79 -6.17 -4.38
N ILE A 21 -6.25 -6.89 -5.38
CA ILE A 21 -7.08 -7.57 -6.40
C ILE A 21 -8.06 -8.53 -5.72
N TRP A 22 -7.56 -9.34 -4.78
CA TRP A 22 -8.30 -10.35 -4.04
C TRP A 22 -9.56 -9.79 -3.36
N ILE A 23 -9.42 -8.71 -2.58
CA ILE A 23 -10.57 -8.15 -1.84
C ILE A 23 -11.57 -7.47 -2.77
N HIS A 24 -11.12 -6.82 -3.84
CA HIS A 24 -12.02 -6.15 -4.77
C HIS A 24 -12.80 -7.16 -5.61
N ILE A 25 -12.22 -8.32 -5.96
CA ILE A 25 -12.98 -9.38 -6.63
C ILE A 25 -14.17 -9.82 -5.79
N TRP A 26 -14.05 -9.88 -4.46
CA TRP A 26 -15.18 -10.28 -3.62
C TRP A 26 -16.33 -9.30 -3.69
N THR A 27 -16.05 -8.00 -3.81
CA THR A 27 -17.07 -6.96 -3.97
C THR A 27 -17.87 -7.14 -5.26
N PHE A 28 -17.25 -7.65 -6.33
CA PHE A 28 -17.88 -7.79 -7.66
C PHE A 28 -18.38 -9.21 -7.98
N PHE A 29 -17.76 -10.24 -7.41
CA PHE A 29 -18.03 -11.66 -7.71
C PHE A 29 -18.51 -12.46 -6.49
N HIS A 30 -18.79 -11.79 -5.36
CA HIS A 30 -19.17 -12.35 -4.06
C HIS A 30 -18.03 -13.08 -3.34
N ASN A 31 -18.25 -13.37 -2.06
CA ASN A 31 -17.27 -14.06 -1.22
C ASN A 31 -17.10 -15.53 -1.67
N PRO A 32 -15.87 -16.08 -1.62
CA PRO A 32 -15.67 -17.51 -1.82
C PRO A 32 -16.45 -18.29 -0.76
N PRO A 33 -17.19 -19.36 -1.12
CA PRO A 33 -17.93 -20.17 -0.17
C PRO A 33 -16.95 -21.06 0.62
N LEU A 34 -16.31 -20.48 1.64
CA LEU A 34 -15.36 -21.18 2.52
C LEU A 34 -16.00 -21.41 3.88
N LYS A 35 -16.92 -22.36 3.93
CA LYS A 35 -17.55 -22.78 5.19
C LYS A 35 -16.84 -24.02 5.73
N LEU A 36 -16.39 -23.95 6.98
CA LEU A 36 -15.98 -25.12 7.75
C LEU A 36 -17.02 -25.29 8.87
N PHE A 37 -17.85 -26.33 8.75
CA PHE A 37 -19.07 -26.49 9.54
C PHE A 37 -19.97 -25.24 9.43
N SER A 38 -20.41 -24.67 10.55
CA SER A 38 -21.24 -23.45 10.63
C SER A 38 -20.43 -22.16 10.60
N VAL A 39 -19.10 -22.22 10.54
CA VAL A 39 -18.22 -21.05 10.58
C VAL A 39 -17.79 -20.68 9.16
N ASP A 40 -18.09 -19.45 8.77
CA ASP A 40 -17.68 -18.91 7.48
C ASP A 40 -16.25 -18.35 7.58
N LEU A 41 -15.29 -19.09 7.03
CA LEU A 41 -13.85 -18.79 7.12
C LEU A 41 -13.40 -17.71 6.13
N TYR A 42 -14.28 -17.18 5.27
CA TYR A 42 -13.91 -16.12 4.34
C TYR A 42 -13.36 -14.87 5.05
N GLN A 43 -13.84 -14.55 6.25
CA GLN A 43 -13.34 -13.41 7.01
C GLN A 43 -11.90 -13.64 7.47
N SER A 44 -11.50 -14.89 7.67
CA SER A 44 -10.15 -15.23 8.08
C SER A 44 -9.11 -15.00 6.98
N ILE A 45 -9.50 -15.21 5.72
CA ILE A 45 -8.62 -14.95 4.55
C ILE A 45 -8.74 -13.50 4.04
N ALA A 46 -9.70 -12.72 4.55
CA ALA A 46 -9.85 -11.29 4.22
C ALA A 46 -8.62 -10.46 4.61
N ILE A 47 -7.76 -10.98 5.49
CA ILE A 47 -6.52 -10.33 5.87
C ILE A 47 -5.58 -10.10 4.68
N VAL A 48 -5.60 -11.03 3.73
CA VAL A 48 -4.84 -10.93 2.46
C VAL A 48 -5.27 -9.68 1.68
N GLY A 49 -6.51 -9.21 1.89
CA GLY A 49 -7.09 -8.01 1.30
C GLY A 49 -6.48 -6.66 1.71
N ASN A 50 -5.70 -6.60 2.79
CA ASN A 50 -5.16 -5.33 3.34
C ASN A 50 -3.85 -4.92 2.62
N GLY A 51 -3.86 -5.02 1.29
CA GLY A 51 -2.69 -4.75 0.46
C GLY A 51 -2.31 -3.26 0.45
N VAL A 52 -3.28 -2.34 0.59
CA VAL A 52 -3.02 -0.90 0.67
C VAL A 52 -2.22 -0.55 1.93
N ASP A 53 -2.63 -1.07 3.09
CA ASP A 53 -1.91 -0.87 4.35
C ASP A 53 -0.48 -1.41 4.25
N PHE A 54 -0.31 -2.56 3.60
CA PHE A 54 1.02 -3.11 3.39
C PHE A 54 1.85 -2.29 2.39
N PHE A 55 1.23 -1.71 1.35
CA PHE A 55 1.90 -0.75 0.48
C PHE A 55 2.39 0.46 1.26
N PHE A 56 1.61 1.01 2.19
CA PHE A 56 2.05 2.12 3.03
C PHE A 56 3.25 1.75 3.91
N VAL A 57 3.27 0.56 4.51
CA VAL A 57 4.44 0.04 5.25
C VAL A 57 5.66 -0.09 4.32
N ILE A 58 5.50 -0.66 3.12
CA ILE A 58 6.59 -0.79 2.15
C ILE A 58 7.09 0.59 1.68
N SER A 59 6.18 1.54 1.47
CA SER A 59 6.52 2.90 1.06
C SER A 59 7.29 3.62 2.17
N GLY A 60 6.86 3.55 3.43
CA GLY A 60 7.61 4.08 4.58
C GLY A 60 9.02 3.51 4.67
N PHE A 61 9.14 2.19 4.51
CA PHE A 61 10.43 1.50 4.50
C PHE A 61 11.34 2.01 3.37
N CYS A 62 10.84 2.01 2.14
CA CYS A 62 11.65 2.38 0.97
C CYS A 62 12.03 3.86 0.99
N MET A 63 11.12 4.75 1.41
CA MET A 63 11.39 6.17 1.43
C MET A 63 12.44 6.51 2.49
N TYR A 64 12.30 5.98 3.70
CA TYR A 64 13.27 6.22 4.76
C TYR A 64 14.62 5.55 4.47
N LEU A 65 14.64 4.39 3.81
CA LEU A 65 15.89 3.75 3.37
C LEU A 65 16.72 4.64 2.44
N VAL A 66 16.06 5.38 1.55
CA VAL A 66 16.73 6.24 0.56
C VAL A 66 17.05 7.63 1.11
N GLU A 67 16.20 8.16 1.99
CA GLU A 67 16.25 9.57 2.41
C GLU A 67 16.68 9.76 3.88
N GLY A 68 16.55 8.75 4.74
CA GLY A 68 16.65 8.90 6.20
C GLY A 68 18.02 9.32 6.75
N ASN A 69 19.10 9.20 5.96
CA ASN A 69 20.44 9.66 6.32
C ASN A 69 20.84 10.98 5.63
N LYS A 70 19.95 11.58 4.83
CA LYS A 70 20.25 12.84 4.15
C LYS A 70 19.85 14.03 5.02
N GLN A 71 20.65 15.09 4.94
CA GLN A 71 20.24 16.38 5.48
C GLN A 71 19.17 16.97 4.55
N PHE A 72 17.97 17.17 5.10
CA PHE A 72 16.88 17.79 4.36
C PHE A 72 17.01 19.31 4.41
N GLY A 73 17.24 19.89 3.23
CA GLY A 73 17.01 21.29 2.91
C GLY A 73 15.99 21.39 1.77
N VAL A 74 15.49 22.59 1.51
CA VAL A 74 14.44 22.86 0.50
C VAL A 74 14.75 22.20 -0.85
N THR A 75 15.97 22.38 -1.35
CA THR A 75 16.40 21.82 -2.64
C THR A 75 16.41 20.28 -2.65
N THR A 76 16.83 19.63 -1.56
CA THR A 76 16.83 18.17 -1.44
C THR A 76 15.40 17.64 -1.38
N SER A 77 14.52 18.30 -0.62
CA SER A 77 13.09 17.98 -0.55
C SER A 77 12.42 18.06 -1.91
N LEU A 78 12.60 19.17 -2.63
CA LEU A 78 12.02 19.37 -3.96
C LEU A 78 12.54 18.34 -4.97
N ARG A 79 13.84 18.02 -4.93
CA ARG A 79 14.41 16.97 -5.78
C ARG A 79 13.82 15.60 -5.46
N PHE A 80 13.59 15.28 -4.19
CA PHE A 80 12.93 14.04 -3.78
C PHE A 80 11.49 13.99 -4.32
N LEU A 81 10.69 15.05 -4.08
CA LEU A 81 9.31 15.14 -4.54
C LEU A 81 9.22 15.03 -6.06
N TYR A 82 10.09 15.71 -6.81
CA TYR A 82 10.13 15.62 -8.26
C TYR A 82 10.41 14.19 -8.75
N LYS A 83 11.37 13.48 -8.14
CA LYS A 83 11.62 12.08 -8.49
C LYS A 83 10.42 11.18 -8.19
N ARG A 84 9.68 11.44 -7.11
CA ARG A 84 8.48 10.66 -6.79
C ARG A 84 7.32 11.00 -7.71
N PHE A 85 7.16 12.26 -8.08
CA PHE A 85 6.19 12.71 -9.06
C PHE A 85 6.40 11.99 -10.41
N LEU A 86 7.62 12.01 -10.94
CA LEU A 86 7.96 11.31 -12.19
C LEU A 86 7.72 9.79 -12.13
N ARG A 87 7.76 9.19 -10.93
CA ARG A 87 7.50 7.76 -10.74
C ARG A 87 6.02 7.41 -10.85
N ILE A 88 5.14 8.24 -10.31
CA ILE A 88 3.71 7.95 -10.14
C ILE A 88 2.84 8.62 -11.21
N ALA A 89 3.12 9.88 -11.55
CA ALA A 89 2.22 10.74 -12.30
C ALA A 89 1.87 10.22 -13.71
N PRO A 90 2.80 9.74 -14.55
CA PRO A 90 2.47 9.38 -15.94
C PRO A 90 1.43 8.26 -16.03
N ALA A 91 1.65 7.16 -15.30
CA ALA A 91 0.71 6.04 -15.30
C ALA A 91 -0.59 6.41 -14.58
N PHE A 92 -0.51 7.17 -13.48
CA PHE A 92 -1.70 7.63 -12.76
C PHE A 92 -2.59 8.51 -13.64
N TYR A 93 -2.02 9.50 -14.34
CA TYR A 93 -2.78 10.44 -15.15
C TYR A 93 -3.48 9.74 -16.32
N LEU A 94 -2.79 8.80 -16.99
CA LEU A 94 -3.45 8.00 -18.03
C LEU A 94 -4.61 7.19 -17.44
N SER A 95 -4.39 6.54 -16.30
CA SER A 95 -5.46 5.76 -15.65
C SER A 95 -6.65 6.64 -15.27
N VAL A 96 -6.41 7.81 -14.68
CA VAL A 96 -7.43 8.80 -14.33
C VAL A 96 -8.24 9.19 -15.57
N LEU A 97 -7.60 9.54 -16.68
CA LEU A 97 -8.32 9.87 -17.92
C LEU A 97 -9.19 8.70 -18.38
N VAL A 98 -8.64 7.49 -18.48
CA VAL A 98 -9.38 6.31 -18.91
C VAL A 98 -10.60 6.05 -18.03
N TYR A 99 -10.43 5.99 -16.70
CA TYR A 99 -11.55 5.77 -15.79
C TYR A 99 -12.55 6.92 -15.83
N ALA A 100 -12.11 8.17 -15.91
CA ALA A 100 -13.00 9.32 -15.92
C ALA A 100 -13.91 9.34 -17.16
N PHE A 101 -13.36 8.98 -18.33
CA PHE A 101 -14.17 8.82 -19.55
C PHE A 101 -15.13 7.63 -19.47
N ILE A 102 -14.72 6.51 -18.86
CA ILE A 102 -15.61 5.37 -18.60
C ILE A 102 -16.76 5.82 -17.70
N VAL A 103 -16.48 6.45 -16.56
CA VAL A 103 -17.51 6.96 -15.63
C VAL A 103 -18.45 7.95 -16.33
N LYS A 104 -17.91 8.89 -17.12
CA LYS A 104 -18.71 9.86 -17.88
C LYS A 104 -19.66 9.19 -18.88
N SER A 105 -19.26 8.09 -19.51
CA SER A 105 -20.11 7.35 -20.45
C SER A 105 -21.32 6.68 -19.79
N TYR A 106 -21.20 6.28 -18.53
CA TYR A 106 -22.29 5.67 -17.75
C TYR A 106 -23.10 6.70 -16.96
N HIS A 107 -22.47 7.81 -16.57
CA HIS A 107 -23.07 8.86 -15.77
C HIS A 107 -22.86 10.23 -16.45
N PRO A 108 -23.75 10.63 -17.38
CA PRO A 108 -23.60 11.89 -18.13
C PRO A 108 -23.56 13.14 -17.25
N ALA A 109 -24.11 13.11 -16.04
CA ALA A 109 -24.04 14.20 -15.07
C ALA A 109 -22.67 14.30 -14.35
N PHE A 110 -21.76 13.33 -14.52
CA PHE A 110 -20.43 13.37 -13.93
C PHE A 110 -19.63 14.57 -14.43
N ASP A 111 -19.16 15.39 -13.49
CA ASP A 111 -18.27 16.51 -13.79
C ASP A 111 -16.86 16.00 -14.07
N LEU A 112 -16.60 15.70 -15.34
CA LEU A 112 -15.36 15.10 -15.81
C LEU A 112 -14.14 15.94 -15.43
N TRP A 113 -14.15 17.23 -15.76
CA TRP A 113 -12.97 18.07 -15.64
C TRP A 113 -12.69 18.48 -14.21
N TYR A 114 -13.73 18.72 -13.39
CA TYR A 114 -13.55 18.94 -11.95
C TYR A 114 -12.83 17.75 -11.30
N ASN A 115 -13.28 16.53 -11.57
CA ASN A 115 -12.69 15.34 -10.97
C ASN A 115 -11.28 15.07 -11.51
N VAL A 116 -11.05 15.17 -12.83
CA VAL A 116 -9.71 15.01 -13.43
C VAL A 116 -8.72 16.01 -12.84
N PHE A 117 -9.13 17.27 -12.69
CA PHE A 117 -8.29 18.34 -12.13
C PHE A 117 -7.77 17.99 -10.73
N PHE A 118 -8.66 17.62 -9.80
CA PHE A 118 -8.26 17.27 -8.44
C PHE A 118 -7.48 15.95 -8.35
N HIS A 119 -7.70 14.99 -9.26
CA HIS A 119 -6.85 13.80 -9.34
C HIS A 119 -5.45 14.13 -9.86
N PHE A 120 -5.31 15.03 -10.83
CA PHE A 120 -4.01 15.47 -11.32
C PHE A 120 -3.22 16.25 -10.27
N LEU A 121 -3.91 16.93 -9.34
CA LEU A 121 -3.28 17.57 -8.18
C LEU A 121 -3.03 16.60 -7.01
N PHE A 122 -3.39 15.32 -7.12
CA PHE A 122 -3.37 14.33 -6.03
C PHE A 122 -4.22 14.74 -4.81
N LEU A 123 -5.25 15.57 -5.02
CA LEU A 123 -6.18 16.06 -4.01
C LEU A 123 -7.53 15.32 -4.04
N ASN A 124 -7.61 14.19 -4.77
CA ASN A 124 -8.86 13.46 -4.97
C ASN A 124 -9.46 12.91 -3.68
N ASN A 125 -8.63 12.44 -2.75
CA ASN A 125 -9.06 11.95 -1.45
C ASN A 125 -9.46 13.09 -0.49
N VAL A 126 -9.07 14.34 -0.77
CA VAL A 126 -9.38 15.51 0.05
C VAL A 126 -10.66 16.19 -0.44
N VAL A 127 -10.79 16.37 -1.76
CA VAL A 127 -11.84 17.22 -2.34
C VAL A 127 -12.95 16.42 -3.01
N THR A 128 -12.62 15.35 -3.72
CA THR A 128 -13.61 14.67 -4.60
C THR A 128 -14.22 13.40 -4.02
N GLY A 129 -13.58 12.75 -3.04
CA GLY A 129 -14.13 11.54 -2.40
C GLY A 129 -14.12 10.27 -3.27
N ASN A 130 -13.08 10.08 -4.10
CA ASN A 130 -12.82 8.83 -4.88
C ASN A 130 -13.84 8.48 -5.97
N THR A 131 -14.43 9.50 -6.58
CA THR A 131 -15.49 9.42 -7.60
C THR A 131 -15.08 8.74 -8.91
N ILE A 132 -13.80 8.79 -9.31
CA ILE A 132 -13.31 8.18 -10.57
C ILE A 132 -13.05 6.68 -10.38
N SER A 133 -12.41 6.31 -9.28
CA SER A 133 -12.10 4.92 -8.95
C SER A 133 -11.87 4.80 -7.45
N GLY A 134 -12.58 3.87 -6.80
CA GLY A 134 -12.55 3.70 -5.34
C GLY A 134 -11.14 3.60 -4.75
N PRO A 135 -10.24 2.77 -5.30
CA PRO A 135 -8.87 2.63 -4.77
C PRO A 135 -7.99 3.90 -4.88
N PHE A 136 -8.35 4.87 -5.72
CA PHE A 136 -7.46 6.00 -6.02
C PHE A 136 -7.19 6.95 -4.84
N TRP A 137 -7.94 6.87 -3.74
CA TRP A 137 -7.58 7.66 -2.55
C TRP A 137 -6.16 7.38 -2.10
N SER A 138 -5.74 6.11 -2.13
CA SER A 138 -4.46 5.70 -1.55
C SER A 138 -3.27 6.29 -2.29
N ILE A 139 -3.44 6.62 -3.58
CA ILE A 139 -2.42 7.28 -4.39
C ILE A 139 -2.27 8.74 -3.98
N GLY A 140 -3.39 9.43 -3.71
CA GLY A 140 -3.38 10.77 -3.11
C GLY A 140 -2.72 10.76 -1.73
N THR A 141 -3.10 9.80 -0.86
CA THR A 141 -2.48 9.59 0.45
C THR A 141 -0.98 9.30 0.34
N GLU A 142 -0.56 8.48 -0.63
CA GLU A 142 0.85 8.19 -0.88
C GLU A 142 1.64 9.44 -1.29
N TRP A 143 1.09 10.27 -2.17
CA TRP A 143 1.68 11.56 -2.53
C TRP A 143 1.80 12.48 -1.29
N HIS A 144 0.79 12.49 -0.44
CA HIS A 144 0.81 13.25 0.81
C HIS A 144 1.88 12.73 1.79
N PHE A 145 2.12 11.42 1.89
CA PHE A 145 3.25 10.89 2.68
C PHE A 145 4.58 11.44 2.19
N TYR A 146 4.77 11.55 0.87
CA TYR A 146 5.99 12.12 0.32
C TYR A 146 6.18 13.59 0.70
N MET A 147 5.09 14.36 0.79
CA MET A 147 5.15 15.76 1.25
C MET A 147 5.42 15.89 2.76
N ILE A 148 4.92 14.97 3.57
CA ILE A 148 5.14 14.99 5.03
C ILE A 148 6.53 14.45 5.41
N LEU A 149 7.10 13.55 4.61
CA LEU A 149 8.38 12.90 4.91
C LEU A 149 9.55 13.89 5.17
N PRO A 150 9.77 14.96 4.38
CA PRO A 150 10.78 15.97 4.69
C PRO A 150 10.64 16.56 6.10
N LEU A 151 9.41 16.90 6.50
CA LEU A 151 9.12 17.41 7.85
C LEU A 151 9.42 16.36 8.92
N PHE A 152 9.02 15.11 8.67
CA PHE A 152 9.34 13.99 9.56
C PHE A 152 10.86 13.83 9.74
N ILE A 153 11.64 13.84 8.66
CA ILE A 153 13.09 13.66 8.72
C ILE A 153 13.74 14.84 9.44
N TYR A 154 13.30 16.06 9.19
CA TYR A 154 13.76 17.25 9.93
C TYR A 154 13.54 17.10 11.44
N LEU A 155 12.34 16.72 11.87
CA LEU A 155 12.04 16.51 13.29
C LEU A 155 12.78 15.31 13.89
N SER A 156 13.00 14.25 13.10
CA SER A 156 13.79 13.09 13.52
C SER A 156 15.25 13.44 13.83
N GLY A 157 15.80 14.46 13.16
CA GLY A 157 17.13 15.00 13.46
C GLY A 157 17.20 15.74 14.79
N LYS A 158 16.08 16.30 15.28
CA LYS A 158 16.00 16.98 16.58
C LYS A 158 15.68 16.05 17.74
N LEU A 159 14.84 15.03 17.53
CA LEU A 159 14.31 14.17 18.60
C LEU A 159 14.92 12.76 18.66
N SER A 160 15.39 12.23 17.53
CA SER A 160 15.49 10.81 17.15
C SER A 160 14.28 10.29 16.36
N VAL A 161 14.56 9.34 15.48
CA VAL A 161 13.59 8.71 14.56
C VAL A 161 12.44 8.06 15.30
N LEU A 162 12.73 7.35 16.39
CA LEU A 162 11.69 6.65 17.15
C LEU A 162 10.77 7.63 17.89
N LYS A 163 11.32 8.69 18.49
CA LYS A 163 10.50 9.72 19.15
C LYS A 163 9.64 10.48 18.14
N ALA A 164 10.19 10.82 16.96
CA ALA A 164 9.40 11.45 15.90
C ALA A 164 8.29 10.53 15.37
N ALA A 165 8.58 9.24 15.17
CA ALA A 165 7.58 8.26 14.74
C ALA A 165 6.48 8.10 15.79
N LEU A 166 6.82 7.98 17.07
CA LEU A 166 5.86 7.90 18.16
C LEU A 166 5.01 9.16 18.29
N LEU A 167 5.60 10.35 18.09
CA LEU A 167 4.87 11.62 18.13
C LEU A 167 3.81 11.68 17.03
N PHE A 168 4.20 11.47 15.77
CA PHE A 168 3.27 11.54 14.64
C PHE A 168 2.20 10.43 14.71
N SER A 169 2.60 9.20 15.02
CA SER A 169 1.65 8.09 15.19
C SER A 169 0.73 8.30 16.38
N GLY A 170 1.23 8.88 17.49
CA GLY A 170 0.42 9.24 18.65
C GLY A 170 -0.65 10.28 18.30
N CYS A 171 -0.27 11.37 17.64
CA CYS A 171 -1.21 12.37 17.14
C CYS A 171 -2.24 11.76 16.17
N SER A 172 -1.79 10.90 15.25
CA SER A 172 -2.65 10.19 14.31
C SER A 172 -3.69 9.30 15.02
N ILE A 173 -3.26 8.51 16.01
CA ILE A 173 -4.14 7.60 16.74
C ILE A 173 -5.15 8.40 17.57
N ILE A 174 -4.72 9.48 18.24
CA ILE A 174 -5.63 10.36 18.99
C ILE A 174 -6.69 10.95 18.06
N LEU A 175 -6.29 11.46 16.90
CA LEU A 175 -7.21 11.98 15.90
C LEU A 175 -8.17 10.88 15.43
N PHE A 176 -7.68 9.67 15.17
CA PHE A 176 -8.53 8.57 14.70
C PHE A 176 -9.50 8.07 15.78
N CYS A 177 -9.10 8.11 17.06
CA CYS A 177 -10.00 7.88 18.19
C CYS A 177 -11.15 8.91 18.18
N TYR A 178 -10.83 10.18 17.95
CA TYR A 178 -11.84 11.25 17.86
C TYR A 178 -12.81 11.03 16.68
N VAL A 179 -12.29 10.58 15.54
CA VAL A 179 -13.12 10.20 14.37
C VAL A 179 -14.01 8.99 14.67
N ASN A 180 -13.45 7.89 15.19
CA ASN A 180 -14.21 6.67 15.47
C ASN A 180 -15.20 6.83 16.63
N ALA A 181 -14.98 7.80 17.53
CA ALA A 181 -15.95 8.18 18.56
C ALA A 181 -17.15 8.96 18.00
N GLY A 182 -17.16 9.27 16.69
CA GLY A 182 -18.28 9.91 16.01
C GLY A 182 -18.24 11.43 16.00
N TYR A 183 -17.15 12.06 16.47
CA TYR A 183 -17.03 13.52 16.48
C TYR A 183 -16.68 14.10 15.10
N LEU A 184 -16.16 13.28 14.18
CA LEU A 184 -15.80 13.68 12.81
C LEU A 184 -16.23 12.61 11.79
N SER A 185 -16.35 12.99 10.52
CA SER A 185 -16.78 12.09 9.43
C SER A 185 -15.75 10.98 9.15
N TYR A 186 -16.12 9.74 9.44
CA TYR A 186 -15.26 8.56 9.20
C TYR A 186 -14.82 8.44 7.73
N ASN A 187 -15.75 8.48 6.79
CA ASN A 187 -15.50 8.21 5.36
C ASN A 187 -14.47 9.17 4.75
N TRP A 188 -14.44 10.43 5.20
CA TRP A 188 -13.45 11.38 4.71
C TRP A 188 -12.10 11.13 5.38
N TRP A 189 -12.10 11.05 6.71
CA TRP A 189 -10.89 10.98 7.54
C TRP A 189 -10.11 9.67 7.37
N GLU A 190 -10.77 8.53 7.14
CA GLU A 190 -10.12 7.24 6.96
C GLU A 190 -9.17 7.19 5.74
N THR A 191 -9.29 8.12 4.80
CA THR A 191 -8.43 8.17 3.60
C THR A 191 -7.32 9.22 3.72
N GLN A 192 -7.24 9.92 4.86
CA GLN A 192 -6.30 11.03 5.04
C GLN A 192 -4.96 10.56 5.56
N VAL A 193 -3.91 11.22 5.07
CA VAL A 193 -2.51 10.96 5.44
C VAL A 193 -2.28 11.07 6.95
N LEU A 194 -3.03 11.94 7.63
CA LEU A 194 -2.90 12.15 9.07
C LEU A 194 -3.36 10.95 9.89
N ILE A 195 -4.34 10.17 9.42
CA ILE A 195 -4.82 8.95 10.08
C ILE A 195 -4.00 7.72 9.66
N ARG A 196 -3.48 7.73 8.42
CA ARG A 196 -2.71 6.63 7.83
C ARG A 196 -1.21 6.68 8.14
N PHE A 197 -0.77 7.66 8.92
CA PHE A 197 0.64 7.82 9.25
C PHE A 197 1.25 6.62 10.01
N PRO A 198 0.56 5.96 10.96
CA PRO A 198 1.11 4.83 11.70
C PRO A 198 1.58 3.70 10.79
N GLU A 199 0.83 3.39 9.73
CA GLU A 199 1.17 2.38 8.73
C GLU A 199 2.49 2.73 8.03
N PHE A 200 2.65 3.99 7.62
CA PHE A 200 3.89 4.51 7.03
C PHE A 200 5.05 4.51 8.05
N ALA A 201 4.78 4.87 9.31
CA ALA A 201 5.75 4.93 10.39
C ALA A 201 6.32 3.55 10.74
N VAL A 202 5.51 2.49 10.70
CA VAL A 202 6.00 1.11 10.88
C VAL A 202 7.07 0.77 9.84
N GLY A 203 6.84 1.18 8.58
CA GLY A 203 7.84 1.06 7.52
C GLY A 203 9.13 1.83 7.81
N ILE A 204 9.01 3.09 8.23
CA ILE A 204 10.13 3.94 8.63
C ILE A 204 10.96 3.27 9.74
N ILE A 205 10.29 2.76 10.78
CA ILE A 205 10.93 2.08 11.90
C ILE A 205 11.67 0.84 11.40
N ALA A 206 11.04 0.02 10.57
CA ALA A 206 11.71 -1.15 9.99
C ALA A 206 12.97 -0.77 9.19
N ALA A 207 12.92 0.32 8.40
CA ALA A 207 14.09 0.82 7.66
C ALA A 207 15.17 1.37 8.59
N TYR A 208 14.79 2.09 9.64
CA TYR A 208 15.73 2.60 10.65
C TYR A 208 16.51 1.48 11.33
N TYR A 209 15.81 0.42 11.77
CA TYR A 209 16.46 -0.75 12.37
C TYR A 209 17.34 -1.49 11.35
N PHE A 210 16.91 -1.56 10.08
CA PHE A 210 17.66 -2.20 9.01
C PHE A 210 18.97 -1.46 8.72
N ILE A 211 18.93 -0.12 8.58
CA ILE A 211 20.11 0.73 8.37
C ILE A 211 21.09 0.63 9.55
N LYS A 212 20.58 0.54 10.78
CA LYS A 212 21.41 0.41 11.99
C LYS A 212 21.89 -1.02 12.24
N GLU A 213 21.63 -1.94 11.32
CA GLU A 213 21.99 -3.36 11.41
C GLU A 213 21.53 -4.00 12.74
N LYS A 214 20.42 -3.49 13.29
CA LYS A 214 19.89 -4.00 14.55
C LYS A 214 19.24 -5.35 14.33
N LYS A 215 19.59 -6.30 15.20
CA LYS A 215 19.00 -7.63 15.23
C LYS A 215 17.65 -7.58 15.92
N LEU A 216 16.67 -8.31 15.40
CA LEU A 216 15.41 -8.55 16.14
C LEU A 216 15.69 -9.35 17.41
N PRO A 217 14.82 -9.25 18.43
CA PRO A 217 14.79 -10.19 19.54
C PRO A 217 14.76 -11.66 19.08
N ALA A 218 15.38 -12.56 19.87
CA ALA A 218 15.55 -13.96 19.52
C ALA A 218 14.23 -14.68 19.18
N PHE A 219 13.14 -14.33 19.88
CA PHE A 219 11.84 -14.94 19.72
C PHE A 219 11.13 -14.57 18.41
N LEU A 220 11.57 -13.50 17.73
CA LEU A 220 11.05 -13.07 16.42
C LEU A 220 11.80 -13.72 15.24
N TYR A 221 12.62 -14.75 15.49
CA TYR A 221 13.31 -15.49 14.45
C TYR A 221 12.58 -16.77 14.00
N GLY A 222 12.94 -17.22 12.80
CA GLY A 222 12.40 -18.41 12.14
C GLY A 222 10.88 -18.43 12.04
N ILE A 223 10.32 -19.63 12.10
CA ILE A 223 8.88 -19.87 12.04
C ILE A 223 8.11 -19.19 13.18
N LYS A 224 8.75 -19.02 14.36
CA LYS A 224 8.13 -18.33 15.51
C LYS A 224 7.89 -16.86 15.20
N GLY A 225 8.88 -16.17 14.63
CA GLY A 225 8.73 -14.79 14.18
C GLY A 225 7.65 -14.63 13.11
N LEU A 226 7.59 -15.55 12.15
CA LEU A 226 6.54 -15.54 11.14
C LEU A 226 5.15 -15.76 11.76
N ALA A 227 5.01 -16.72 12.68
CA ALA A 227 3.77 -16.97 13.39
C ALA A 227 3.32 -15.76 14.22
N ILE A 228 4.26 -15.09 14.90
CA ILE A 228 3.98 -13.86 15.66
C ILE A 228 3.54 -12.74 14.73
N ALA A 229 4.22 -12.54 13.60
CA ALA A 229 3.82 -11.54 12.60
C ALA A 229 2.39 -11.80 12.11
N MET A 230 2.09 -13.04 11.73
CA MET A 230 0.75 -13.45 11.28
C MET A 230 -0.30 -13.29 12.37
N PHE A 231 0.03 -13.65 13.63
CA PHE A 231 -0.86 -13.47 14.77
C PHE A 231 -1.19 -12.00 15.01
N ILE A 232 -0.18 -11.12 15.02
CA ILE A 232 -0.38 -9.68 15.22
C ILE A 232 -1.20 -9.08 14.07
N MET A 233 -0.91 -9.47 12.82
CA MET A 233 -1.71 -9.08 11.67
C MET A 233 -3.18 -9.48 11.88
N TYR A 234 -3.43 -10.73 12.26
CA TYR A 234 -4.77 -11.26 12.46
C TYR A 234 -5.48 -10.60 13.65
N ALA A 235 -4.78 -10.36 14.74
CA ALA A 235 -5.31 -9.65 15.90
C ALA A 235 -5.80 -8.25 15.53
N GLY A 236 -5.00 -7.47 14.77
CA GLY A 236 -5.43 -6.17 14.27
C GLY A 236 -6.67 -6.25 13.37
N ARG A 237 -6.77 -7.28 12.52
CA ARG A 237 -7.97 -7.52 11.70
C ARG A 237 -9.20 -7.86 12.54
N LEU A 238 -9.05 -8.72 13.56
CA LEU A 238 -10.12 -9.10 14.48
C LEU A 238 -10.67 -7.91 15.26
N MET A 239 -9.84 -6.90 15.57
CA MET A 239 -10.28 -5.67 16.23
C MET A 239 -11.30 -4.87 15.41
N LYS A 240 -11.45 -5.13 14.10
CA LYS A 240 -12.47 -4.51 13.23
C LYS A 240 -13.67 -5.43 12.99
N PHE A 241 -13.69 -6.62 13.59
CA PHE A 241 -14.72 -7.60 13.31
C PHE A 241 -16.03 -7.23 14.02
N THR A 242 -17.15 -7.25 13.28
CA THR A 242 -18.44 -6.74 13.78
C THR A 242 -18.86 -7.35 15.12
N PRO A 243 -18.85 -8.68 15.33
CA PRO A 243 -19.17 -9.26 16.63
C PRO A 243 -18.24 -8.83 17.77
N VAL A 244 -16.95 -8.61 17.47
CA VAL A 244 -15.97 -8.11 18.47
C VAL A 244 -16.29 -6.66 18.84
N LEU A 245 -16.65 -5.85 17.85
CA LEU A 245 -17.04 -4.45 18.06
C LEU A 245 -18.35 -4.33 18.82
N GLU A 246 -19.35 -5.15 18.48
CA GLU A 246 -20.64 -5.21 19.19
C GLU A 246 -20.44 -5.62 20.65
N TYR A 247 -19.63 -6.66 20.90
CA TYR A 247 -19.29 -7.09 22.24
C TYR A 247 -18.54 -6.01 23.05
N ALA A 248 -17.64 -5.27 22.39
CA ALA A 248 -16.88 -4.20 23.04
C ALA A 248 -17.72 -2.96 23.39
N GLY A 249 -18.93 -2.83 22.84
CA GLY A 249 -19.86 -1.73 23.12
C GLY A 249 -19.21 -0.36 22.99
N GLY A 250 -19.25 0.44 24.08
CA GLY A 250 -18.66 1.78 24.13
C GLY A 250 -17.15 1.84 23.88
N ALA A 251 -16.41 0.73 24.02
CA ALA A 251 -14.97 0.67 23.74
C ALA A 251 -14.65 0.36 22.26
N ALA A 252 -15.65 0.10 21.42
CA ALA A 252 -15.48 -0.28 20.02
C ALA A 252 -14.68 0.76 19.20
N PHE A 253 -14.78 2.05 19.55
CA PHE A 253 -14.03 3.10 18.85
C PHE A 253 -12.52 2.96 19.07
N LEU A 254 -12.07 2.53 20.26
CA LEU A 254 -10.65 2.26 20.55
C LEU A 254 -10.17 1.09 19.70
N LEU A 255 -10.92 -0.02 19.67
CA LEU A 255 -10.56 -1.19 18.87
C LEU A 255 -10.37 -0.82 17.39
N ARG A 256 -11.29 -0.05 16.81
CA ARG A 256 -11.16 0.43 15.42
C ARG A 256 -9.94 1.33 15.23
N SER A 257 -9.66 2.20 16.18
CA SER A 257 -8.58 3.19 16.07
C SER A 257 -7.18 2.56 16.14
N PHE A 258 -7.03 1.48 16.90
CA PHE A 258 -5.74 0.77 17.03
C PHE A 258 -5.59 -0.38 16.02
N ALA A 259 -6.68 -0.88 15.44
CA ALA A 259 -6.69 -2.06 14.57
C ALA A 259 -5.65 -2.01 13.44
N ASP A 260 -5.63 -0.91 12.67
CA ASP A 260 -4.74 -0.78 11.52
C ASP A 260 -3.27 -0.66 11.95
N THR A 261 -3.01 0.03 13.07
CA THR A 261 -1.66 0.13 13.64
C THR A 261 -1.16 -1.24 14.14
N VAL A 262 -2.01 -2.02 14.81
CA VAL A 262 -1.66 -3.37 15.26
C VAL A 262 -1.40 -4.26 14.06
N MET A 263 -2.30 -4.27 13.07
CA MET A 263 -2.17 -5.08 11.86
C MET A 263 -0.88 -4.75 11.10
N THR A 264 -0.59 -3.47 10.90
CA THR A 264 0.62 -3.03 10.20
C THR A 264 1.89 -3.28 10.99
N GLY A 265 1.85 -3.28 12.33
CA GLY A 265 2.96 -3.76 13.16
C GLY A 265 3.38 -5.19 12.80
N GLY A 266 2.40 -6.07 12.56
CA GLY A 266 2.65 -7.42 12.07
C GLY A 266 3.25 -7.46 10.65
N PHE A 267 2.76 -6.61 9.74
CA PHE A 267 3.39 -6.43 8.42
C PHE A 267 4.84 -5.92 8.52
N GLY A 268 5.13 -5.03 9.46
CA GLY A 268 6.49 -4.52 9.71
C GLY A 268 7.45 -5.61 10.17
N ILE A 269 7.00 -6.48 11.09
CA ILE A 269 7.78 -7.65 11.54
C ILE A 269 8.00 -8.61 10.37
N LEU A 270 6.97 -8.91 9.58
CA LEU A 270 7.05 -9.75 8.40
C LEU A 270 8.06 -9.19 7.38
N LEU A 271 7.95 -7.91 7.05
CA LEU A 271 8.86 -7.21 6.15
C LEU A 271 10.29 -7.32 6.65
N PHE A 272 10.55 -6.97 7.91
CA PHE A 272 11.89 -7.00 8.49
C PHE A 272 12.49 -8.40 8.49
N HIS A 273 11.67 -9.41 8.83
CA HIS A 273 12.08 -10.80 8.83
C HIS A 273 12.52 -11.27 7.43
N LEU A 274 11.78 -10.90 6.39
CA LEU A 274 12.04 -11.34 5.01
C LEU A 274 13.23 -10.65 4.34
N ILE A 275 13.56 -9.41 4.75
CA ILE A 275 14.70 -8.66 4.18
C ILE A 275 16.03 -8.95 4.89
N THR A 276 16.00 -9.36 6.17
CA THR A 276 17.23 -9.59 6.96
C THR A 276 17.71 -11.03 6.94
N ARG A 277 16.87 -11.97 6.51
CA ARG A 277 17.16 -13.40 6.54
C ARG A 277 16.82 -14.07 5.22
N GLU A 278 17.73 -14.95 4.78
CA GLU A 278 17.46 -15.85 3.67
C GLU A 278 16.63 -17.04 4.14
N THR A 279 15.31 -16.86 4.20
CA THR A 279 14.36 -17.95 4.40
C THR A 279 13.89 -18.52 3.05
N PHE A 280 13.22 -19.68 3.08
CA PHE A 280 12.53 -20.20 1.88
C PHE A 280 11.58 -19.15 1.28
N LEU A 281 10.79 -18.47 2.12
CA LEU A 281 9.89 -17.40 1.67
C LEU A 281 10.66 -16.22 1.05
N SER A 282 11.78 -15.80 1.64
CA SER A 282 12.62 -14.74 1.09
C SER A 282 13.19 -15.12 -0.29
N LYS A 283 13.60 -16.38 -0.48
CA LYS A 283 14.05 -16.91 -1.78
C LYS A 283 12.92 -16.95 -2.81
N LEU A 284 11.72 -17.40 -2.41
CA LEU A 284 10.54 -17.40 -3.28
C LEU A 284 10.18 -15.98 -3.74
N LEU A 285 10.13 -15.02 -2.81
CA LEU A 285 9.87 -13.61 -3.10
C LEU A 285 10.95 -12.96 -3.96
N SER A 286 12.18 -13.47 -3.89
CA SER A 286 13.31 -13.03 -4.71
C SER A 286 13.36 -13.67 -6.10
N GLY A 287 12.41 -14.54 -6.43
CA GLY A 287 12.28 -15.17 -7.74
C GLY A 287 12.05 -14.17 -8.87
N LYS A 288 12.54 -14.48 -10.08
CA LYS A 288 12.45 -13.57 -11.24
C LYS A 288 11.01 -13.17 -11.57
N CYS A 289 10.08 -14.12 -11.55
CA CYS A 289 8.66 -13.86 -11.81
C CYS A 289 8.05 -12.95 -10.74
N VAL A 290 8.23 -13.29 -9.47
CA VAL A 290 7.63 -12.54 -8.35
C VAL A 290 8.19 -11.12 -8.27
N THR A 291 9.50 -10.95 -8.43
CA THR A 291 10.14 -9.61 -8.47
C THR A 291 9.73 -8.80 -9.70
N TYR A 292 9.40 -9.46 -10.82
CA TYR A 292 8.83 -8.81 -11.99
C TYR A 292 7.40 -8.31 -11.72
N LEU A 293 6.54 -9.14 -11.15
CA LEU A 293 5.20 -8.74 -10.70
C LEU A 293 5.28 -7.59 -9.69
N GLY A 294 6.26 -7.62 -8.80
CA GLY A 294 6.57 -6.55 -7.86
C GLY A 294 7.02 -5.25 -8.50
N ARG A 295 7.65 -5.33 -9.67
CA ARG A 295 8.09 -4.16 -10.45
C ARG A 295 6.91 -3.47 -11.13
N ILE A 296 5.93 -4.25 -11.62
CA ILE A 296 4.73 -3.74 -12.28
C ILE A 296 3.55 -3.54 -11.30
N SER A 297 3.77 -3.74 -10.00
CA SER A 297 2.71 -3.75 -8.98
C SER A 297 1.92 -2.44 -8.91
N TYR A 298 2.57 -1.32 -9.22
CA TYR A 298 1.91 -0.01 -9.30
C TYR A 298 0.89 0.04 -10.42
N SER A 299 1.27 -0.37 -11.64
CA SER A 299 0.32 -0.55 -12.74
C SER A 299 -0.77 -1.56 -12.40
N MET A 300 -0.44 -2.68 -11.73
CA MET A 300 -1.45 -3.65 -11.29
C MET A 300 -2.48 -3.00 -10.37
N TYR A 301 -2.02 -2.17 -9.45
CA TYR A 301 -2.89 -1.39 -8.59
C TYR A 301 -3.75 -0.38 -9.37
N LEU A 302 -3.23 0.28 -10.40
CA LEU A 302 -4.04 1.24 -11.18
C LEU A 302 -5.10 0.55 -12.04
N TRP A 303 -4.78 -0.59 -12.66
CA TRP A 303 -5.59 -1.18 -13.72
C TRP A 303 -6.46 -2.37 -13.29
N HIS A 304 -6.39 -2.81 -12.03
CA HIS A 304 -7.20 -3.95 -11.57
C HIS A 304 -8.71 -3.68 -11.66
N SER A 305 -9.19 -2.48 -11.30
CA SER A 305 -10.63 -2.16 -11.37
C SER A 305 -11.15 -2.19 -12.82
N LEU A 306 -10.34 -1.72 -13.79
CA LEU A 306 -10.63 -1.84 -15.21
C LEU A 306 -10.70 -3.30 -15.64
N SER A 307 -9.76 -4.13 -15.16
CA SER A 307 -9.74 -5.56 -15.47
C SER A 307 -10.98 -6.28 -14.91
N ILE A 308 -11.42 -5.93 -13.71
CA ILE A 308 -12.68 -6.41 -13.12
C ILE A 308 -13.87 -6.01 -13.99
N TYR A 309 -13.95 -4.73 -14.37
CA TYR A 309 -15.03 -4.21 -15.19
C TYR A 309 -15.10 -4.89 -16.57
N LEU A 310 -13.97 -5.02 -17.27
CA LEU A 310 -13.90 -5.67 -18.58
C LEU A 310 -14.30 -7.15 -18.49
N LEU A 311 -13.82 -7.87 -17.49
CA LEU A 311 -14.19 -9.27 -17.30
C LEU A 311 -15.67 -9.41 -16.94
N SER A 312 -16.19 -8.56 -16.03
CA SER A 312 -17.61 -8.56 -15.67
C SER A 312 -18.51 -8.29 -16.89
N ALA A 313 -18.16 -7.30 -17.72
CA ALA A 313 -18.88 -6.97 -18.94
C ALA A 313 -18.88 -8.12 -19.96
N LEU A 314 -17.77 -8.86 -20.09
CA LEU A 314 -17.68 -10.05 -20.94
C LEU A 314 -18.54 -11.19 -20.39
N LEU A 315 -18.46 -11.46 -19.10
CA LEU A 315 -19.20 -12.55 -18.44
C LEU A 315 -20.70 -12.33 -18.46
N ASN A 316 -21.17 -11.09 -18.31
CA ASN A 316 -22.60 -10.76 -18.41
C ASN A 316 -23.21 -11.05 -19.79
N LYS A 317 -22.39 -11.21 -20.84
CA LYS A 317 -22.84 -11.61 -22.18
C LYS A 317 -22.88 -13.13 -22.38
N MET A 318 -22.28 -13.89 -21.46
CA MET A 318 -22.22 -15.34 -21.54
C MET A 318 -23.45 -15.97 -20.87
N PRO A 319 -23.89 -17.17 -21.31
CA PRO A 319 -25.05 -17.85 -20.71
C PRO A 319 -24.81 -18.34 -19.27
N PHE A 320 -23.57 -18.29 -18.76
CA PHE A 320 -23.21 -18.70 -17.41
C PHE A 320 -23.46 -17.57 -16.41
N LYS A 321 -24.52 -17.68 -15.60
CA LYS A 321 -24.95 -16.62 -14.66
C LYS A 321 -24.12 -16.51 -13.36
N HIS A 322 -23.30 -17.50 -13.03
CA HIS A 322 -22.51 -17.50 -11.79
C HIS A 322 -21.07 -17.94 -12.05
N PHE A 323 -20.16 -16.97 -11.99
CA PHE A 323 -18.73 -17.24 -11.99
C PHE A 323 -18.23 -17.43 -10.56
N ASN A 324 -17.41 -18.45 -10.33
CA ASN A 324 -16.81 -18.68 -9.03
C ASN A 324 -15.76 -17.58 -8.75
N PRO A 325 -15.69 -17.00 -7.53
CA PRO A 325 -14.69 -16.00 -7.16
C PRO A 325 -13.23 -16.39 -7.50
N VAL A 326 -12.89 -17.68 -7.45
CA VAL A 326 -11.56 -18.19 -7.83
C VAL A 326 -11.28 -17.98 -9.31
N THR A 327 -12.24 -18.30 -10.17
CA THR A 327 -12.12 -18.10 -11.61
C THR A 327 -12.10 -16.61 -11.97
N GLY A 328 -12.86 -15.78 -11.23
CA GLY A 328 -12.76 -14.32 -11.31
C GLY A 328 -11.36 -13.83 -10.93
N PHE A 329 -10.76 -14.35 -9.86
CA PHE A 329 -9.41 -13.99 -9.44
C PHE A 329 -8.33 -14.34 -10.44
N ILE A 330 -8.40 -15.54 -11.02
CA ILE A 330 -7.45 -15.94 -12.06
C ILE A 330 -7.63 -15.06 -13.30
N GLY A 331 -8.87 -14.88 -13.78
CA GLY A 331 -9.16 -14.07 -14.97
C GLY A 331 -8.76 -12.60 -14.82
N VAL A 332 -9.19 -11.95 -13.74
CA VAL A 332 -8.84 -10.56 -13.42
C VAL A 332 -7.33 -10.43 -13.21
N GLY A 333 -6.71 -11.35 -12.48
CA GLY A 333 -5.28 -11.34 -12.23
C GLY A 333 -4.46 -11.40 -13.51
N LEU A 334 -4.79 -12.33 -14.42
CA LEU A 334 -4.12 -12.46 -15.72
C LEU A 334 -4.31 -11.20 -16.59
N LEU A 335 -5.55 -10.72 -16.72
CA LEU A 335 -5.83 -9.51 -17.49
C LEU A 335 -5.10 -8.29 -16.91
N THR A 336 -5.11 -8.16 -15.59
CA THR A 336 -4.40 -7.08 -14.88
C THR A 336 -2.91 -7.15 -15.16
N ILE A 337 -2.29 -8.33 -15.12
CA ILE A 337 -0.85 -8.51 -15.41
C ILE A 337 -0.53 -8.06 -16.84
N VAL A 338 -1.36 -8.43 -17.82
CA VAL A 338 -1.14 -8.04 -19.23
C VAL A 338 -1.24 -6.53 -19.41
N ILE A 339 -2.32 -5.90 -18.95
CA ILE A 339 -2.50 -4.44 -19.03
C ILE A 339 -1.35 -3.73 -18.31
N SER A 340 -0.97 -4.25 -17.14
CA SER A 340 0.09 -3.66 -16.31
C SER A 340 1.46 -3.80 -16.90
N HIS A 341 1.74 -4.89 -17.64
CA HIS A 341 2.98 -5.04 -18.39
C HIS A 341 3.15 -3.88 -19.36
N PHE A 342 2.16 -3.63 -20.21
CA PHE A 342 2.24 -2.56 -21.20
C PHE A 342 2.27 -1.18 -20.55
N SER A 343 1.41 -0.93 -19.57
CA SER A 343 1.42 0.34 -18.84
C SER A 343 2.79 0.62 -18.20
N TYR A 344 3.41 -0.39 -17.58
CA TYR A 344 4.75 -0.27 -17.03
C TYR A 344 5.79 0.08 -18.10
N GLN A 345 5.83 -0.64 -19.23
CA GLN A 345 6.84 -0.42 -20.26
C GLN A 345 6.79 1.00 -20.82
N TYR A 346 5.59 1.52 -21.08
CA TYR A 346 5.41 2.82 -21.72
C TYR A 346 5.41 4.00 -20.74
N LEU A 347 4.96 3.82 -19.50
CA LEU A 347 4.69 4.93 -18.57
C LEU A 347 5.54 4.90 -17.31
N GLU A 348 6.29 3.83 -17.06
CA GLU A 348 7.07 3.68 -15.82
C GLU A 348 8.53 3.30 -16.06
N ALA A 349 8.83 2.51 -17.09
CA ALA A 349 10.15 1.93 -17.28
C ALA A 349 11.26 2.98 -17.43
N PHE A 350 10.95 4.14 -18.03
CA PHE A 350 11.90 5.25 -18.17
C PHE A 350 12.45 5.73 -16.81
N TYR A 351 11.63 5.69 -15.75
CA TYR A 351 12.04 6.12 -14.42
C TYR A 351 13.12 5.19 -13.84
N PHE A 352 12.98 3.89 -14.07
CA PHE A 352 13.92 2.89 -13.59
C PHE A 352 15.18 2.80 -14.46
N ASN A 353 15.02 2.95 -15.78
CA ASN A 353 16.11 2.85 -16.75
C ASN A 353 16.93 4.16 -16.85
N GLY A 354 16.37 5.31 -16.48
CA GLY A 354 17.07 6.60 -16.52
C GLY A 354 18.22 6.72 -15.51
N ASN A 355 18.25 5.90 -14.45
CA ASN A 355 19.31 5.92 -13.44
C ASN A 355 20.53 5.04 -13.78
N THR A 356 20.48 4.21 -14.83
CA THR A 356 21.63 3.35 -15.22
C THR A 356 22.60 4.07 -16.18
N LYS A 357 22.30 5.28 -16.64
CA LYS A 357 23.11 6.06 -17.58
C LYS A 357 24.04 7.12 -16.96
N LYS A 358 24.30 7.10 -15.64
CA LYS A 358 25.44 7.85 -15.09
C LYS A 358 26.66 6.92 -15.03
N PRO A 359 27.72 7.17 -15.82
CA PRO A 359 28.97 6.44 -15.66
C PRO A 359 29.49 6.68 -14.24
N ALA A 360 30.00 5.62 -13.62
CA ALA A 360 30.74 5.69 -12.37
C ALA A 360 32.03 6.49 -12.59
N GLY A 361 31.92 7.83 -12.56
CA GLY A 361 33.04 8.74 -12.51
C GLY A 361 33.68 8.69 -11.13
N SER A 362 34.77 7.93 -11.04
CA SER A 362 35.88 8.06 -10.08
C SER A 362 35.64 8.94 -8.84
N MET A 363 35.28 8.32 -7.71
CA MET A 363 35.69 8.88 -6.42
C MET A 363 36.92 8.09 -5.97
N LYS A 364 38.09 8.65 -6.29
CA LYS A 364 39.38 8.24 -5.75
C LYS A 364 39.32 8.34 -4.22
N LYS A 365 39.95 7.35 -3.58
CA LYS A 365 40.38 7.35 -2.18
C LYS A 365 40.93 8.72 -1.77
N ALA A 366 40.46 9.25 -0.65
CA ALA A 366 41.25 10.06 0.26
C ALA A 366 40.60 9.98 1.65
N ILE A 367 41.27 9.22 2.53
CA ILE A 367 41.40 9.28 4.00
C ILE A 367 40.15 9.69 4.78
#